data_AF-A0A969T8M4-F1
#
_entry.id   AF-A0A969T8M4-F1
#
_cell.length_a   1.000
_cell.length_b   1.000
_cell.length_c   1.000
_cell.angle_alpha   90.00
_cell.angle_beta   90.00
_cell.angle_gamma   90.00
#
_symmetry.space_group_name_H-M   'P 1'
#
loop_
_entity.id
_entity.type
_entity.pdbx_description
1 polymer ?
#
loop_
_entity_poly.entity_id
_entity_poly.type
_entity_poly.pdbx_seq_one_letter_code
_entity_poly.pdbx_strand_id
1 'polypeptide(L)'
;MTVSSPTRTIRIGSRKSQLALVQTYWVQEELQKHYPNRQFDVETMSTQGDKILDVALAKIGDKGLFTKELEVGMIEKQIDLAVHSLKDLPTKLPEGLILGCVTERVDPADALVVNEKNKDKQLDTLPEGAVIGTSSLRRLAQLRHHYPHLTFKDVRGNVNTRLAKLDGGEYDAIILAVAGLQRLGMSDRIHQIIPAEISLHAVGQGALGIECRGDDAEVLEVLKVLEHPE
;
A
#
# COMPACT_ATOMS: atom_id res chain seq x y z
N MET A 1 -34.71 25.71 -21.21
CA MET A 1 -33.65 24.69 -21.28
C MET A 1 -32.56 25.12 -20.32
N THR A 2 -32.50 24.53 -19.13
CA THR A 2 -31.45 24.81 -18.15
C THR A 2 -30.18 24.12 -18.62
N VAL A 3 -29.22 24.92 -19.07
CA VAL A 3 -27.87 24.43 -19.37
C VAL A 3 -27.24 24.06 -18.03
N SER A 4 -27.23 22.76 -17.70
CA SER A 4 -26.46 22.26 -16.57
C SER A 4 -25.00 22.56 -16.87
N SER A 5 -24.34 23.35 -16.01
CA SER A 5 -22.89 23.51 -16.06
C SER A 5 -22.23 22.12 -16.03
N PRO A 6 -21.15 21.89 -16.79
CA PRO A 6 -20.45 20.62 -16.77
C PRO A 6 -19.94 20.34 -15.37
N THR A 7 -20.15 19.11 -14.89
CA THR A 7 -19.64 18.64 -13.59
C THR A 7 -18.11 18.69 -13.59
N ARG A 8 -17.52 19.19 -12.51
CA ARG A 8 -16.06 19.28 -12.33
C ARG A 8 -15.42 17.89 -12.43
N THR A 9 -14.42 17.77 -13.30
CA THR A 9 -13.52 16.60 -13.35
C THR A 9 -12.76 16.46 -12.04
N ILE A 10 -12.79 15.28 -11.43
CA ILE A 10 -12.03 14.98 -10.20
C ILE A 10 -10.69 14.36 -10.58
N ARG A 11 -9.59 14.99 -10.15
CA ARG A 11 -8.22 14.52 -10.40
C ARG A 11 -7.73 13.69 -9.22
N ILE A 12 -7.36 12.44 -9.47
CA ILE A 12 -6.92 11.46 -8.50
C ILE A 12 -5.40 11.32 -8.57
N GLY A 13 -4.72 11.73 -7.50
CA GLY A 13 -3.27 11.59 -7.38
C GLY A 13 -2.83 10.16 -7.06
N SER A 14 -1.81 9.70 -7.78
CA SER A 14 -1.14 8.42 -7.53
C SER A 14 0.38 8.55 -7.54
N ARG A 15 1.05 7.70 -6.76
CA ARG A 15 2.47 7.41 -6.97
C ARG A 15 2.68 6.60 -8.26
N LYS A 16 3.91 6.58 -8.77
CA LYS A 16 4.28 5.84 -9.99
C LYS A 16 4.48 4.34 -9.81
N SER A 17 4.52 3.84 -8.57
CA SER A 17 4.69 2.40 -8.34
C SER A 17 3.47 1.62 -8.86
N GLN A 18 3.69 0.44 -9.44
CA GLN A 18 2.60 -0.36 -10.02
C GLN A 18 1.47 -0.65 -9.02
N LEU A 19 1.80 -0.96 -7.77
CA LEU A 19 0.78 -1.21 -6.74
C LEU A 19 -0.05 0.04 -6.45
N ALA A 20 0.58 1.23 -6.38
CA ALA A 20 -0.15 2.48 -6.15
C ALA A 20 -1.08 2.82 -7.33
N LEU A 21 -0.60 2.60 -8.57
CA LEU A 21 -1.42 2.78 -9.77
C LEU A 21 -2.62 1.84 -9.78
N VAL A 22 -2.42 0.55 -9.50
CA VAL A 22 -3.53 -0.43 -9.47
C VAL A 22 -4.54 -0.09 -8.38
N GLN A 23 -4.09 0.35 -7.21
CA GLN A 23 -4.98 0.83 -6.14
C GLN A 23 -5.78 2.07 -6.58
N THR A 24 -5.12 2.99 -7.27
CA THR A 24 -5.76 4.21 -7.77
C THR A 24 -6.77 3.92 -8.87
N TYR A 25 -6.43 3.04 -9.81
CA TYR A 25 -7.35 2.61 -10.87
C TYR A 25 -8.56 1.87 -10.30
N TRP A 26 -8.38 1.04 -9.27
CA TRP A 26 -9.51 0.43 -8.58
C TRP A 26 -10.45 1.49 -7.99
N VAL A 27 -9.91 2.51 -7.29
CA VAL A 27 -10.72 3.62 -6.76
C VAL A 27 -11.43 4.37 -7.89
N GLN A 28 -10.72 4.68 -8.98
CA GLN A 28 -11.30 5.35 -10.16
C GLN A 28 -12.46 4.53 -10.74
N GLU A 29 -12.29 3.22 -10.90
CA GLU A 29 -13.30 2.32 -11.42
C GLU A 29 -14.54 2.26 -10.51
N GLU A 30 -14.37 2.14 -9.19
CA GLU A 30 -15.49 2.16 -8.25
C GLU A 30 -16.24 3.50 -8.29
N LEU A 31 -15.53 4.63 -8.30
CA LEU A 31 -16.14 5.94 -8.46
C LEU A 31 -16.89 6.07 -9.79
N GLN A 32 -16.32 5.55 -10.88
CA GLN A 32 -16.93 5.61 -12.21
C GLN A 32 -18.22 4.78 -12.29
N LYS A 33 -18.29 3.63 -11.59
CA LYS A 33 -19.51 2.80 -11.50
C LYS A 33 -20.65 3.55 -10.80
N HIS A 34 -20.34 4.26 -9.71
CA HIS A 34 -21.34 5.01 -8.94
C HIS A 34 -21.71 6.36 -9.57
N TYR A 35 -20.79 6.96 -10.34
CA TYR A 35 -21.01 8.25 -11.02
C TYR A 35 -20.71 8.17 -12.54
N PRO A 36 -21.54 7.48 -13.35
CA PRO A 36 -21.25 7.21 -14.76
C PRO A 36 -21.07 8.45 -15.66
N ASN A 37 -21.67 9.58 -15.27
CA ASN A 37 -21.62 10.84 -16.04
C ASN A 37 -20.54 11.80 -15.55
N ARG A 38 -19.75 11.40 -14.54
CA ARG A 38 -18.68 12.21 -13.97
C ARG A 38 -17.33 11.72 -14.48
N GLN A 39 -16.43 12.67 -14.74
CA GLN A 39 -15.07 12.37 -15.18
C GLN A 39 -14.11 12.29 -13.98
N PHE A 40 -13.28 11.24 -13.97
CA PHE A 40 -12.22 11.02 -13.01
C PHE A 40 -10.90 10.80 -13.76
N ASP A 41 -9.90 11.66 -13.52
CA ASP A 41 -8.61 11.59 -14.21
C ASP A 41 -7.51 11.20 -13.23
N VAL A 42 -6.62 10.27 -13.61
CA VAL A 42 -5.50 9.85 -12.75
C VAL A 42 -4.24 10.65 -13.09
N GLU A 43 -3.67 11.33 -12.10
CA GLU A 43 -2.44 12.09 -12.21
C GLU A 43 -1.31 11.44 -11.43
N THR A 44 -0.21 11.13 -12.11
CA THR A 44 0.95 10.48 -11.46
C THR A 44 1.97 11.50 -10.99
N MET A 45 2.37 11.39 -9.73
CA MET A 45 3.38 12.24 -9.11
C MET A 45 4.59 11.40 -8.68
N SER A 46 5.79 11.96 -8.80
CA SER A 46 7.03 11.29 -8.36
C SER A 46 7.33 11.69 -6.92
N THR A 47 7.42 10.73 -6.00
CA THR A 47 7.74 11.01 -4.59
C THR A 47 9.24 10.87 -4.28
N GLN A 48 9.74 11.53 -3.23
CA GLN A 48 11.11 11.31 -2.74
C GLN A 48 11.34 9.84 -2.33
N GLY A 49 10.32 9.16 -1.78
CA GLY A 49 10.42 7.75 -1.42
C GLY A 49 10.61 6.80 -2.59
N ASP A 50 10.24 7.21 -3.80
CA ASP A 50 10.54 6.45 -5.02
C ASP A 50 12.00 6.63 -5.47
N LYS A 51 12.68 7.69 -5.00
CA LYS A 51 14.07 8.02 -5.37
C LYS A 51 15.10 7.54 -4.34
N ILE A 52 14.73 7.42 -3.06
CA ILE A 52 15.63 7.01 -1.98
C ILE A 52 15.45 5.50 -1.71
N LEU A 53 16.26 4.67 -2.36
CA LEU A 53 16.27 3.21 -2.17
C LEU A 53 17.35 2.71 -1.21
N ASP A 54 18.36 3.55 -0.88
CA ASP A 54 19.65 3.12 -0.31
C ASP A 54 19.83 3.38 1.19
N VAL A 55 18.83 3.91 1.89
CA VAL A 55 18.91 4.16 3.35
C VAL A 55 17.82 3.38 4.09
N ALA A 56 18.18 2.77 5.23
CA ALA A 56 17.24 2.00 6.03
C ALA A 56 16.06 2.88 6.49
N LEU A 57 14.80 2.43 6.30
CA LEU A 57 13.58 3.16 6.73
C LEU A 57 13.65 3.60 8.19
N ALA A 58 14.25 2.81 9.09
CA ALA A 58 14.40 3.16 10.51
C ALA A 58 15.35 4.35 10.74
N LYS A 59 16.24 4.65 9.79
CA LYS A 59 17.16 5.79 9.79
C LYS A 59 16.58 7.01 9.06
N ILE A 60 15.61 6.80 8.16
CA ILE A 60 14.88 7.87 7.48
C ILE A 60 13.71 8.24 8.41
N GLY A 61 13.95 9.15 9.35
CA GLY A 61 12.98 9.57 10.37
C GLY A 61 11.74 10.31 9.85
N ASP A 62 11.41 10.23 8.56
CA ASP A 62 10.40 11.09 7.95
C ASP A 62 9.15 10.30 7.56
N LYS A 63 8.10 10.42 8.39
CA LYS A 63 6.81 9.72 8.28
C LYS A 63 5.94 10.18 7.10
N GLY A 64 6.45 11.04 6.21
CA GLY A 64 5.75 11.56 5.03
C GLY A 64 6.43 11.25 3.69
N LEU A 65 7.43 10.35 3.67
CA LEU A 65 8.27 10.11 2.48
C LEU A 65 7.49 9.71 1.21
N PHE A 66 6.29 9.13 1.37
CA PHE A 66 5.44 8.64 0.28
C PHE A 66 4.18 9.49 0.04
N THR A 67 3.88 10.46 0.90
CA THR A 67 2.63 11.25 0.84
C THR A 67 2.89 12.71 0.47
N LYS A 68 4.06 13.26 0.81
CA LYS A 68 4.37 14.69 0.70
C LYS A 68 4.05 15.33 -0.66
N GLU A 69 4.44 14.71 -1.77
CA GLU A 69 4.20 15.30 -3.09
C GLU A 69 2.72 15.28 -3.48
N LEU A 70 1.97 14.28 -3.03
CA LEU A 70 0.52 14.21 -3.21
C LEU A 70 -0.19 15.25 -2.34
N GLU A 71 0.24 15.39 -1.08
CA GLU A 71 -0.25 16.41 -0.15
C GLU A 71 -0.07 17.83 -0.72
N VAL A 72 1.12 18.15 -1.25
CA VAL A 72 1.39 19.43 -1.94
C VAL A 72 0.47 19.59 -3.16
N GLY A 73 0.32 18.55 -3.97
CA GLY A 73 -0.59 18.56 -5.12
C GLY A 73 -2.05 18.85 -4.74
N MET A 74 -2.52 18.32 -3.61
CA MET A 74 -3.86 18.61 -3.10
C MET A 74 -3.99 20.04 -2.56
N ILE A 75 -3.00 20.53 -1.81
CA ILE A 75 -2.99 21.90 -1.27
C ILE A 75 -2.94 22.94 -2.40
N GLU A 76 -2.12 22.69 -3.42
CA GLU A 76 -2.01 23.55 -4.61
C GLU A 76 -3.14 23.35 -5.62
N LYS A 77 -4.13 22.49 -5.30
CA LYS A 77 -5.29 22.18 -6.16
C LYS A 77 -4.89 21.64 -7.54
N GLN A 78 -3.75 20.98 -7.64
CA GLN A 78 -3.32 20.22 -8.82
C GLN A 78 -4.06 18.89 -8.91
N ILE A 79 -4.28 18.24 -7.77
CA ILE A 79 -5.15 17.07 -7.63
C ILE A 79 -6.25 17.35 -6.59
N ASP A 80 -7.30 16.53 -6.61
CA ASP A 80 -8.48 16.70 -5.75
C ASP A 80 -8.52 15.70 -4.58
N LEU A 81 -8.00 14.50 -4.81
CA LEU A 81 -7.82 13.45 -3.80
C LEU A 81 -6.61 12.59 -4.12
N ALA A 82 -6.10 11.86 -3.14
CA ALA A 82 -4.99 10.92 -3.29
C ALA A 82 -5.33 9.56 -2.67
N VAL A 83 -4.87 8.48 -3.33
CA VAL A 83 -5.13 7.10 -2.90
C VAL A 83 -3.90 6.54 -2.23
N HIS A 84 -4.07 6.04 -1.00
CA HIS A 84 -2.99 5.48 -0.20
C HIS A 84 -3.33 4.06 0.27
N SER A 85 -2.31 3.20 0.36
CA SER A 85 -2.41 2.09 1.30
C SER A 85 -2.49 2.69 2.71
N LEU A 86 -3.56 2.43 3.47
CA LEU A 86 -3.82 3.16 4.71
C LEU A 86 -2.68 3.05 5.74
N LYS A 87 -1.98 1.91 5.76
CA LYS A 87 -0.80 1.69 6.62
C LYS A 87 0.39 2.64 6.35
N ASP A 88 0.42 3.25 5.17
CA ASP A 88 1.50 4.16 4.75
C ASP A 88 1.12 5.63 5.00
N LEU A 89 -0.12 5.91 5.44
CA LEU A 89 -0.59 7.25 5.76
C LEU A 89 -0.10 7.66 7.17
N PRO A 90 0.43 8.88 7.35
CA PRO A 90 0.80 9.35 8.68
C PRO A 90 -0.44 9.55 9.55
N THR A 91 -0.28 9.39 10.87
CA THR A 91 -1.38 9.60 11.83
C THR A 91 -1.77 11.07 12.00
N LYS A 92 -0.92 11.99 11.54
CA LYS A 92 -1.18 13.42 11.50
C LYS A 92 -1.02 13.89 10.06
N LEU A 93 -2.12 14.32 9.47
CA LEU A 93 -2.13 14.89 8.12
C LEU A 93 -1.76 16.39 8.17
N PRO A 94 -1.27 16.96 7.07
CA PRO A 94 -1.06 18.40 6.95
C PRO A 94 -2.35 19.20 7.19
N GLU A 95 -2.20 20.44 7.62
CA GLU A 95 -3.34 21.34 7.81
C GLU A 95 -4.13 21.51 6.50
N GLY A 96 -5.46 21.43 6.61
CA GLY A 96 -6.37 21.50 5.47
C GLY A 96 -6.62 20.16 4.75
N LEU A 97 -5.83 19.12 5.03
CA LEU A 97 -6.04 17.77 4.50
C LEU A 97 -6.68 16.86 5.54
N ILE A 98 -7.54 15.95 5.07
CA ILE A 98 -8.23 14.96 5.90
C ILE A 98 -8.24 13.59 5.24
N LEU A 99 -8.39 12.55 6.06
CA LEU A 99 -8.75 11.22 5.57
C LEU A 99 -10.25 11.25 5.23
N GLY A 100 -10.56 11.42 3.94
CA GLY A 100 -11.92 11.59 3.44
C GLY A 100 -12.76 10.33 3.55
N CYS A 101 -12.17 9.16 3.26
CA CYS A 101 -12.80 7.87 3.56
C CYS A 101 -11.77 6.74 3.68
N VAL A 102 -12.24 5.62 4.25
CA VAL A 102 -11.54 4.33 4.28
C VAL A 102 -12.39 3.32 3.52
N THR A 103 -11.75 2.59 2.61
CA THR A 103 -12.43 1.61 1.77
C THR A 103 -12.59 0.28 2.50
N GLU A 104 -13.43 -0.60 1.95
CA GLU A 104 -13.53 -1.99 2.44
C GLU A 104 -12.14 -2.63 2.51
N ARG A 105 -11.91 -3.33 3.61
CA ARG A 105 -10.61 -3.91 3.94
C ARG A 105 -10.49 -5.30 3.34
N VAL A 106 -9.52 -5.49 2.44
CA VAL A 106 -9.13 -6.84 2.00
C VAL A 106 -8.22 -7.51 3.02
N ASP A 107 -7.88 -8.77 2.79
CA ASP A 107 -7.08 -9.59 3.71
C ASP A 107 -5.85 -8.84 4.27
N PRO A 108 -5.84 -8.54 5.59
CA PRO A 108 -4.82 -7.74 6.21
C PRO A 108 -3.56 -8.55 6.54
N ALA A 109 -3.56 -9.88 6.38
CA ALA A 109 -2.48 -10.75 6.84
C ALA A 109 -1.14 -10.48 6.12
N ASP A 110 -0.07 -10.94 6.77
CA ASP A 110 1.23 -11.06 6.13
C ASP A 110 1.32 -12.41 5.41
N ALA A 111 2.01 -12.43 4.27
CA ALA A 111 2.23 -13.61 3.45
C ALA A 111 3.71 -13.98 3.47
N LEU A 112 4.00 -15.27 3.59
CA LEU A 112 5.27 -15.87 3.20
C LEU A 112 5.28 -16.04 1.69
N VAL A 113 6.35 -15.57 1.05
CA VAL A 113 6.67 -15.88 -0.36
C VAL A 113 8.02 -16.56 -0.37
N VAL A 114 8.10 -17.77 -0.89
CA VAL A 114 9.33 -18.59 -0.88
C VAL A 114 10.04 -18.55 -2.23
N ASN A 115 11.36 -18.75 -2.21
CA ASN A 115 12.09 -19.06 -3.42
C ASN A 115 11.71 -20.47 -3.87
N GLU A 116 11.71 -20.73 -5.20
CA GLU A 116 11.31 -22.02 -5.79
C GLU A 116 12.03 -23.23 -5.16
N LYS A 117 13.29 -23.06 -4.72
CA LYS A 117 14.05 -24.13 -4.06
C LYS A 117 13.44 -24.60 -2.72
N ASN A 118 12.57 -23.80 -2.11
CA ASN A 118 11.92 -24.06 -0.82
C ASN A 118 10.40 -24.22 -0.96
N LYS A 119 9.88 -24.54 -2.16
CA LYS A 119 8.42 -24.67 -2.40
C LYS A 119 7.73 -25.76 -1.58
N ASP A 120 8.48 -26.72 -1.03
CA ASP A 120 7.97 -27.76 -0.15
C ASP A 120 8.02 -27.36 1.33
N LYS A 121 8.50 -26.16 1.65
CA LYS A 121 8.69 -25.66 3.01
C LYS A 121 7.67 -24.60 3.38
N GLN A 122 7.39 -24.49 4.67
CA GLN A 122 6.64 -23.41 5.31
C GLN A 122 7.54 -22.73 6.36
N LEU A 123 7.06 -21.68 7.02
CA LEU A 123 7.85 -20.97 8.04
C LEU A 123 8.44 -21.89 9.12
N ASP A 124 7.68 -22.91 9.52
CA ASP A 124 8.04 -23.88 10.57
C ASP A 124 9.05 -24.96 10.13
N THR A 125 9.19 -25.14 8.81
CA THR A 125 9.94 -26.25 8.20
C THR A 125 11.09 -25.76 7.32
N LEU A 126 11.27 -24.44 7.21
CA LEU A 126 12.48 -23.87 6.62
C LEU A 126 13.72 -24.32 7.42
N PRO A 127 14.84 -24.58 6.73
CA PRO A 127 16.04 -25.06 7.40
C PRO A 127 16.62 -23.99 8.33
N GLU A 128 17.34 -24.44 9.35
CA GLU A 128 18.09 -23.56 10.25
C GLU A 128 19.02 -22.64 9.45
N GLY A 129 19.04 -21.36 9.82
CA GLY A 129 19.84 -20.35 9.14
C GLY A 129 19.22 -19.79 7.86
N ALA A 130 18.07 -20.30 7.39
CA ALA A 130 17.40 -19.77 6.20
C ALA A 130 17.14 -18.26 6.31
N VAL A 131 17.35 -17.56 5.20
CA VAL A 131 17.40 -16.09 5.11
C VAL A 131 16.04 -15.53 4.70
N ILE A 132 15.37 -14.87 5.63
CA ILE A 132 14.08 -14.21 5.43
C ILE A 132 14.28 -12.72 5.15
N GLY A 133 13.76 -12.24 4.02
CA GLY A 133 13.78 -10.84 3.64
C GLY A 133 12.60 -10.05 4.22
N THR A 134 12.87 -9.11 5.12
CA THR A 134 11.91 -8.09 5.56
C THR A 134 12.62 -6.90 6.18
N SER A 135 12.21 -5.68 5.80
CA SER A 135 12.69 -4.42 6.41
C SER A 135 11.74 -3.87 7.47
N SER A 136 10.67 -4.59 7.81
CA SER A 136 9.67 -4.16 8.81
C SER A 136 10.09 -4.61 10.20
N LEU A 137 10.36 -3.67 11.10
CA LEU A 137 10.66 -3.97 12.51
C LEU A 137 9.53 -4.76 13.18
N ARG A 138 8.27 -4.46 12.84
CA ARG A 138 7.09 -5.21 13.31
C ARG A 138 7.19 -6.70 12.97
N ARG A 139 7.47 -7.02 11.70
CA ARG A 139 7.60 -8.42 11.24
C ARG A 139 8.83 -9.08 11.84
N LEU A 140 9.95 -8.36 11.89
CA LEU A 140 11.20 -8.85 12.47
C LEU A 140 11.03 -9.27 13.93
N ALA A 141 10.42 -8.41 14.75
CA ALA A 141 10.23 -8.70 16.18
C ALA A 141 9.38 -9.97 16.39
N GLN A 142 8.25 -10.07 15.69
CA GLN A 142 7.32 -11.19 15.84
C GLN A 142 7.91 -12.50 15.29
N LEU A 143 8.46 -12.47 14.07
CA LEU A 143 9.00 -13.68 13.45
C LEU A 143 10.26 -14.19 14.16
N ARG A 144 11.10 -13.31 14.71
CA ARG A 144 12.25 -13.75 15.54
C ARG A 144 11.82 -14.39 16.86
N HIS A 145 10.69 -13.94 17.42
CA HIS A 145 10.15 -14.54 18.63
C HIS A 145 9.68 -15.97 18.37
N HIS A 146 8.94 -16.21 17.27
CA HIS A 146 8.40 -17.52 16.94
C HIS A 146 9.42 -18.45 16.26
N TYR A 147 10.36 -17.91 15.48
CA TYR A 147 11.30 -18.67 14.65
C TYR A 147 12.75 -18.20 14.88
N PRO A 148 13.32 -18.43 16.08
CA PRO A 148 14.66 -17.95 16.43
C PRO A 148 15.79 -18.60 15.64
N HIS A 149 15.52 -19.73 14.96
CA HIS A 149 16.47 -20.45 14.11
C HIS A 149 16.64 -19.82 12.72
N LEU A 150 15.80 -18.84 12.34
CA LEU A 150 15.85 -18.18 11.04
C LEU A 150 16.74 -16.92 11.07
N THR A 151 17.39 -16.66 9.95
CA THR A 151 18.18 -15.44 9.73
C THR A 151 17.31 -14.40 9.04
N PHE A 152 17.46 -13.12 9.40
CA PHE A 152 16.68 -12.04 8.78
C PHE A 152 17.59 -10.99 8.17
N LYS A 153 17.28 -10.58 6.93
CA LYS A 153 17.97 -9.51 6.20
C LYS A 153 16.97 -8.46 5.70
N ASP A 154 17.42 -7.21 5.66
CA ASP A 154 16.65 -6.13 5.07
C ASP A 154 16.39 -6.41 3.59
N VAL A 155 15.17 -6.11 3.12
CA VAL A 155 14.78 -6.14 1.71
C VAL A 155 14.09 -4.83 1.32
N ARG A 156 14.53 -4.22 0.21
CA ARG A 156 14.12 -2.89 -0.27
C ARG A 156 13.63 -2.95 -1.71
N GLY A 157 12.90 -1.91 -2.12
CA GLY A 157 12.24 -1.81 -3.41
C GLY A 157 10.72 -2.01 -3.31
N ASN A 158 10.03 -1.76 -4.43
CA ASN A 158 8.61 -2.09 -4.58
C ASN A 158 8.41 -3.62 -4.63
N VAL A 159 7.16 -4.09 -4.67
CA VAL A 159 6.85 -5.52 -4.63
C VAL A 159 7.61 -6.30 -5.71
N ASN A 160 7.61 -5.83 -6.96
CA ASN A 160 8.30 -6.49 -8.07
C ASN A 160 9.81 -6.59 -7.85
N THR A 161 10.45 -5.52 -7.39
CA THR A 161 11.89 -5.55 -7.08
C THR A 161 12.20 -6.58 -6.00
N ARG A 162 11.35 -6.69 -4.96
CA ARG A 162 11.57 -7.66 -3.88
C ARG A 162 11.38 -9.10 -4.38
N LEU A 163 10.37 -9.34 -5.21
CA LEU A 163 10.16 -10.66 -5.83
C LEU A 163 11.34 -11.02 -6.74
N ALA A 164 11.86 -10.08 -7.54
CA ALA A 164 13.04 -10.33 -8.37
C ALA A 164 14.29 -10.69 -7.55
N LYS A 165 14.50 -10.06 -6.39
CA LYS A 165 15.60 -10.42 -5.47
C LYS A 165 15.41 -11.79 -4.84
N LEU A 166 14.16 -12.14 -4.49
CA LEU A 166 13.82 -13.48 -4.02
C LEU A 166 14.12 -14.51 -5.11
N ASP A 167 13.63 -14.28 -6.33
CA ASP A 167 13.79 -15.18 -7.47
C ASP A 167 15.27 -15.32 -7.87
N GLY A 168 16.05 -14.25 -7.70
CA GLY A 168 17.51 -14.23 -7.86
C GLY A 168 18.30 -14.93 -6.74
N GLY A 169 17.63 -15.44 -5.70
CA GLY A 169 18.26 -16.23 -4.64
C GLY A 169 18.96 -15.45 -3.54
N GLU A 170 18.75 -14.13 -3.45
CA GLU A 170 19.29 -13.31 -2.34
C GLU A 170 18.65 -13.67 -0.98
N TYR A 171 17.45 -14.25 -1.02
CA TYR A 171 16.66 -14.68 0.14
C TYR A 171 16.08 -16.07 -0.09
N ASP A 172 15.88 -16.82 0.99
CA ASP A 172 15.18 -18.11 0.98
C ASP A 172 13.66 -17.93 0.96
N ALA A 173 13.19 -16.85 1.61
CA ALA A 173 11.82 -16.37 1.57
C ALA A 173 11.78 -14.86 1.84
N ILE A 174 10.68 -14.19 1.49
CA ILE A 174 10.38 -12.81 1.88
C ILE A 174 8.98 -12.72 2.48
N ILE A 175 8.76 -11.68 3.28
CA ILE A 175 7.44 -11.42 3.88
C ILE A 175 6.80 -10.22 3.18
N LEU A 176 5.63 -10.43 2.60
CA LEU A 176 4.81 -9.40 1.93
C LEU A 176 3.42 -9.30 2.58
N ALA A 177 2.61 -8.35 2.15
CA ALA A 177 1.21 -8.28 2.59
C ALA A 177 0.33 -9.01 1.57
N VAL A 178 -0.62 -9.83 2.03
CA VAL A 178 -1.57 -10.55 1.16
C VAL A 178 -2.27 -9.57 0.22
N ALA A 179 -2.85 -8.50 0.78
CA ALA A 179 -3.49 -7.43 0.02
C ALA A 179 -2.66 -6.87 -1.15
N GLY A 180 -1.35 -6.73 -0.97
CA GLY A 180 -0.47 -6.19 -2.01
C GLY A 180 -0.28 -7.16 -3.18
N LEU A 181 -0.15 -8.45 -2.88
CA LEU A 181 -0.02 -9.51 -3.88
C LEU A 181 -1.32 -9.71 -4.64
N GLN A 182 -2.46 -9.79 -3.93
CA GLN A 182 -3.78 -9.94 -4.54
C GLN A 182 -4.10 -8.79 -5.51
N ARG A 183 -3.88 -7.54 -5.09
CA ARG A 183 -4.12 -6.36 -5.95
C ARG A 183 -3.26 -6.39 -7.21
N LEU A 184 -2.04 -6.90 -7.15
CA LEU A 184 -1.17 -7.05 -8.32
C LEU A 184 -1.50 -8.26 -9.19
N GLY A 185 -2.53 -9.04 -8.85
CA GLY A 185 -2.83 -10.29 -9.55
C GLY A 185 -1.79 -11.40 -9.30
N MET A 186 -1.05 -11.32 -8.19
CA MET A 186 0.06 -12.22 -7.84
C MET A 186 -0.30 -13.14 -6.67
N SER A 187 -1.56 -13.58 -6.60
CA SER A 187 -2.05 -14.46 -5.52
C SER A 187 -1.37 -15.83 -5.51
N ASP A 188 -0.91 -16.29 -6.67
CA ASP A 188 -0.10 -17.50 -6.86
C ASP A 188 1.25 -17.45 -6.14
N ARG A 189 1.77 -16.25 -5.87
CA ARG A 189 3.01 -16.05 -5.10
C ARG A 189 2.79 -16.22 -3.59
N ILE A 190 1.56 -16.25 -3.10
CA ILE A 190 1.27 -16.44 -1.67
C ILE A 190 1.49 -17.91 -1.33
N HIS A 191 2.63 -18.19 -0.69
CA HIS A 191 2.97 -19.56 -0.31
C HIS A 191 2.28 -19.99 0.98
N GLN A 192 2.22 -19.07 1.95
CA GLN A 192 1.54 -19.28 3.22
C GLN A 192 0.99 -17.95 3.71
N ILE A 193 -0.29 -17.92 4.09
CA ILE A 193 -0.85 -16.81 4.86
C ILE A 193 -0.45 -17.01 6.31
N ILE A 194 0.20 -16.01 6.91
CA ILE A 194 0.75 -16.11 8.27
C ILE A 194 -0.36 -15.76 9.27
N PRO A 195 -0.69 -16.64 10.23
CA PRO A 195 -1.69 -16.37 11.25
C PRO A 195 -1.38 -15.11 12.07
N ALA A 196 -2.43 -14.42 12.53
CA ALA A 196 -2.31 -13.17 13.28
C ALA A 196 -1.59 -13.35 14.63
N GLU A 197 -1.65 -14.55 15.20
CA GLU A 197 -0.94 -14.95 16.43
C GLU A 197 0.57 -15.01 16.23
N ILE A 198 1.03 -15.18 14.98
CA ILE A 198 2.45 -15.28 14.61
C ILE A 198 2.96 -13.96 14.03
N SER A 199 2.13 -13.28 13.23
CA SER A 199 2.47 -12.00 12.63
C SER A 199 1.25 -11.10 12.53
N LEU A 200 0.93 -10.44 13.65
CA LEU A 200 -0.09 -9.40 13.70
C LEU A 200 0.28 -8.27 12.73
N HIS A 201 -0.63 -7.99 11.81
CA HIS A 201 -0.43 -7.07 10.69
C HIS A 201 -0.24 -5.61 11.12
N ALA A 202 0.21 -4.76 10.19
CA ALA A 202 0.31 -3.33 10.47
C ALA A 202 -1.08 -2.69 10.61
N VAL A 203 -1.16 -1.58 11.34
CA VAL A 203 -2.36 -0.71 11.40
C VAL A 203 -2.73 -0.32 9.97
N GLY A 204 -4.02 -0.42 9.62
CA GLY A 204 -4.51 -0.09 8.28
C GLY A 204 -4.05 -1.00 7.15
N GLN A 205 -3.30 -2.09 7.40
CA GLN A 205 -2.93 -3.02 6.33
C GLN A 205 -4.17 -3.67 5.72
N GLY A 206 -4.27 -3.70 4.39
CA GLY A 206 -5.44 -4.24 3.67
C GLY A 206 -6.42 -3.15 3.23
N ALA A 207 -6.56 -2.06 3.97
CA ALA A 207 -7.46 -0.97 3.59
C ALA A 207 -6.75 0.06 2.69
N LEU A 208 -7.53 0.76 1.87
CA LEU A 208 -7.10 2.00 1.23
C LEU A 208 -7.66 3.18 2.02
N GLY A 209 -6.82 4.21 2.19
CA GLY A 209 -7.21 5.50 2.72
C GLY A 209 -7.23 6.51 1.59
N ILE A 210 -8.30 7.29 1.51
CA ILE A 210 -8.43 8.34 0.50
C ILE A 210 -8.26 9.69 1.20
N GLU A 211 -7.16 10.38 0.89
CA GLU A 211 -6.87 11.70 1.43
C GLU A 211 -7.44 12.78 0.50
N CYS A 212 -8.00 13.85 1.05
CA CYS A 212 -8.48 14.99 0.28
C CYS A 212 -8.45 16.28 1.11
N ARG A 213 -8.81 17.41 0.50
CA ARG A 213 -9.00 18.68 1.23
C ARG A 213 -10.28 18.63 2.08
N GLY A 214 -10.21 19.10 3.32
CA GLY A 214 -11.35 19.11 4.24
C GLY A 214 -12.44 20.14 3.91
N ASP A 215 -12.13 21.14 3.09
CA ASP A 215 -13.08 22.16 2.62
C ASP A 215 -13.74 21.81 1.28
N ASP A 216 -13.39 20.68 0.66
CA ASP A 216 -13.93 20.26 -0.64
C ASP A 216 -15.16 19.36 -0.46
N ALA A 217 -16.29 19.99 -0.15
CA ALA A 217 -17.57 19.31 0.08
C ALA A 217 -18.01 18.42 -1.10
N GLU A 218 -17.65 18.78 -2.33
CA GLU A 218 -17.97 18.02 -3.53
C GLU A 218 -17.21 16.69 -3.57
N VAL A 219 -15.89 16.71 -3.29
CA VAL A 219 -15.08 15.50 -3.21
C VAL A 219 -15.54 14.61 -2.06
N LEU A 220 -15.82 15.20 -0.89
CA LEU A 220 -16.30 14.45 0.27
C LEU A 220 -17.62 13.74 0.01
N GLU A 221 -18.56 14.39 -0.68
CA GLU A 221 -19.82 13.74 -1.06
C GLU A 221 -19.60 12.56 -1.99
N VAL A 222 -18.68 12.70 -2.96
CA VAL A 222 -18.32 11.63 -3.90
C VAL A 222 -17.67 10.44 -3.18
N LEU A 223 -16.86 10.68 -2.16
CA LEU A 223 -16.13 9.62 -1.47
C LEU A 223 -17.01 8.72 -0.58
N LYS A 224 -18.21 9.17 -0.20
CA LYS A 224 -19.14 8.40 0.64
C LYS A 224 -19.51 7.04 0.06
N VAL A 225 -19.56 6.90 -1.27
CA VAL A 225 -19.90 5.62 -1.91
C VAL A 225 -18.81 4.55 -1.73
N LEU A 226 -17.59 4.96 -1.40
CA LEU A 226 -16.45 4.07 -1.17
C LEU A 226 -16.24 3.77 0.33
N GLU A 227 -16.88 4.54 1.21
CA GLU A 227 -16.67 4.43 2.64
C GLU A 227 -17.22 3.11 3.16
N HIS A 228 -16.37 2.35 3.85
CA HIS A 228 -16.76 1.13 4.54
C HIS A 228 -16.80 1.39 6.06
N PRO A 229 -17.98 1.28 6.72
CA PRO A 229 -18.14 1.64 8.13
C PRO A 229 -17.46 0.70 9.15
N GLU A 230 -17.30 -0.58 8.82
CA GLU A 230 -16.65 -1.60 9.68
C GLU A 230 -15.14 -1.71 9.41
#